data_AF-A0A834G9X9-F1
#
_entry.id   AF-A0A834G9X9-F1
#
_cell.length_a   1.000
_cell.length_b   1.000
_cell.length_c   1.000
_cell.angle_alpha   90.00
_cell.angle_beta   90.00
_cell.angle_gamma   90.00
#
_symmetry.space_group_name_H-M   'P 1'
#
loop_
_entity.id
_entity.type
_entity.pdbx_description
1 polymer ?
#
loop_
_entity_poly.entity_id
_entity_poly.type
_entity_poly.pdbx_seq_one_letter_code
_entity_poly.pdbx_strand_id
1 'polypeptide(L)'
;MGRQMGRVLFGPWRPLCIWPCGANGYCNSNNGQDFECTCLPGYKPRSAEEWNLRDASGGCIKKCKELSMCGNGEGFVNVANTKIPDTSKAHVWMSLSVHECKDECLRNCSCLAYMSQAKGGARAICITWYENLIDVRRYMRRFPDEGIDLYVQVDAIELAQRMQSKRLKQKKVAVVVTSVVLTSLLFIILVGW
;
A
#
# COMPACT_ATOMS: atom_id res chain seq x y z
N MET A 1 2.14 -47.78 -12.98
CA MET A 1 1.14 -46.99 -12.23
C MET A 1 1.50 -45.52 -12.33
N GLY A 2 1.02 -44.85 -13.38
CA GLY A 2 1.28 -43.42 -13.59
C GLY A 2 0.37 -42.58 -12.69
N ARG A 3 0.94 -41.68 -11.88
CA ARG A 3 0.17 -40.66 -11.16
C ARG A 3 -0.10 -39.51 -12.12
N GLN A 4 -1.38 -39.28 -12.43
CA GLN A 4 -1.82 -38.08 -13.12
C GLN A 4 -1.44 -36.85 -12.27
N MET A 5 -0.56 -36.00 -12.81
CA MET A 5 -0.42 -34.62 -12.36
C MET A 5 -1.73 -33.91 -12.69
N GLY A 6 -2.51 -33.60 -11.65
CA GLY A 6 -3.68 -32.75 -11.77
C GLY A 6 -3.28 -31.44 -12.44
N ARG A 7 -3.88 -31.16 -13.60
CA ARG A 7 -3.77 -29.89 -14.30
C ARG A 7 -4.21 -28.79 -13.33
N VAL A 8 -3.26 -27.98 -12.87
CA VAL A 8 -3.57 -26.67 -12.32
C VAL A 8 -4.15 -25.88 -13.49
N LEU A 9 -5.47 -25.78 -13.52
CA LEU A 9 -6.17 -25.01 -14.54
C LEU A 9 -5.72 -23.56 -14.43
N PHE A 10 -4.93 -23.13 -15.40
CA PHE A 10 -4.69 -21.72 -15.70
C PHE A 10 -6.06 -21.07 -15.97
N GLY A 11 -6.65 -20.47 -14.93
CA GLY A 11 -7.79 -19.57 -15.09
C GLY A 11 -7.37 -18.32 -15.90
N PRO A 12 -8.29 -17.63 -16.59
CA PRO A 12 -7.94 -16.72 -17.69
C PRO A 12 -7.34 -15.37 -17.28
N TRP A 13 -6.93 -15.18 -16.02
CA TRP A 13 -6.67 -13.84 -15.47
C TRP A 13 -5.61 -13.81 -14.35
N ARG A 14 -4.30 -13.91 -14.66
CA ARG A 14 -3.15 -13.24 -13.98
C ARG A 14 -1.89 -13.32 -14.87
N PRO A 15 -1.01 -12.30 -14.94
CA PRO A 15 -0.95 -11.03 -14.20
C PRO A 15 -1.15 -9.77 -15.08
N LEU A 16 -1.68 -8.68 -14.50
CA LEU A 16 -1.50 -7.34 -15.09
C LEU A 16 -0.01 -6.94 -15.06
N CYS A 17 0.66 -7.13 -13.92
CA CYS A 17 2.09 -6.90 -13.74
C CYS A 17 2.96 -7.86 -14.58
N ILE A 18 3.18 -7.52 -15.85
CA ILE A 18 4.08 -8.25 -16.77
C ILE A 18 5.53 -7.89 -16.46
N TRP A 19 5.79 -6.62 -16.10
CA TRP A 19 7.13 -6.11 -15.83
C TRP A 19 7.29 -5.73 -14.35
N PRO A 20 8.47 -5.99 -13.74
CA PRO A 20 8.76 -5.55 -12.39
C PRO A 20 8.93 -4.03 -12.34
N CYS A 21 8.35 -3.39 -11.33
CA CYS A 21 8.60 -1.99 -11.06
C CYS A 21 9.97 -1.83 -10.37
N GLY A 22 10.67 -0.72 -10.64
CA GLY A 22 11.93 -0.41 -9.97
C GLY A 22 11.78 -0.20 -8.47
N ALA A 23 12.92 -0.06 -7.79
CA ALA A 23 13.03 0.10 -6.34
C ALA A 23 12.08 1.18 -5.77
N ASN A 24 11.47 0.89 -4.62
CA ASN A 24 10.47 1.71 -3.94
C ASN A 24 9.22 2.06 -4.79
N GLY A 25 9.05 1.37 -5.92
CA GLY A 25 7.80 1.31 -6.67
C GLY A 25 7.06 0.01 -6.35
N TYR A 26 5.76 0.01 -6.59
CA TYR A 26 4.95 -1.19 -6.53
C TYR A 26 4.06 -1.30 -7.76
N CYS A 27 3.83 -2.53 -8.20
CA CYS A 27 2.87 -2.77 -9.25
C CYS A 27 1.44 -2.80 -8.68
N ASN A 28 0.56 -1.98 -9.24
CA ASN A 28 -0.84 -1.93 -8.88
C ASN A 28 -1.70 -2.63 -9.95
N SER A 29 -2.04 -3.90 -9.72
CA SER A 29 -2.89 -4.68 -10.64
C SER A 29 -4.34 -4.15 -10.78
N ASN A 30 -4.69 -3.05 -10.08
CA ASN A 30 -5.99 -2.40 -10.20
C ASN A 30 -6.03 -1.26 -11.22
N ASN A 31 -4.88 -0.86 -11.79
CA ASN A 31 -4.78 0.24 -12.74
C ASN A 31 -5.29 -0.12 -14.16
N GLY A 32 -5.70 -1.35 -14.41
CA GLY A 32 -6.29 -1.72 -15.71
C GLY A 32 -5.29 -1.55 -16.86
N GLN A 33 -5.64 -0.78 -17.89
CA GLN A 33 -4.77 -0.52 -19.07
C GLN A 33 -3.75 0.62 -18.85
N ASP A 34 -3.78 1.28 -17.71
CA ASP A 34 -2.85 2.36 -17.37
C ASP A 34 -1.48 1.81 -16.96
N PHE A 35 -0.49 2.70 -16.86
CA PHE A 35 0.81 2.36 -16.32
C PHE A 35 0.66 1.77 -14.90
N GLU A 36 1.13 0.54 -14.75
CA GLU A 36 0.83 -0.28 -13.57
C GLU A 36 1.74 0.05 -12.38
N CYS A 37 2.90 0.65 -12.65
CA CYS A 37 3.84 1.03 -11.62
C CYS A 37 3.43 2.33 -10.94
N THR A 38 3.45 2.32 -9.61
CA THR A 38 3.17 3.46 -8.75
C THR A 38 4.25 3.54 -7.68
N CYS A 39 4.74 4.74 -7.35
CA CYS A 39 5.68 4.88 -6.25
C CYS A 39 5.02 4.62 -4.90
N LEU A 40 5.78 4.06 -3.94
CA LEU A 40 5.32 3.91 -2.57
C LEU A 40 4.97 5.30 -1.96
N PRO A 41 4.08 5.35 -0.95
CA PRO A 41 3.77 6.59 -0.23
C PRO A 41 5.03 7.33 0.24
N GLY A 42 5.08 8.65 0.04
CA GLY A 42 6.27 9.46 0.37
C GLY A 42 7.40 9.42 -0.68
N TYR A 43 7.24 8.67 -1.77
CA TYR A 43 8.20 8.59 -2.87
C TYR A 43 7.66 9.24 -4.16
N LYS A 44 8.58 9.60 -5.05
CA LYS A 44 8.32 10.12 -6.41
C LYS A 44 9.22 9.41 -7.42
N PRO A 45 8.86 9.39 -8.72
CA PRO A 45 9.71 8.82 -9.75
C PRO A 45 11.10 9.44 -9.73
N ARG A 46 12.13 8.64 -9.97
CA ARG A 46 13.50 9.14 -10.09
C ARG A 46 13.66 10.06 -11.29
N SER A 47 13.10 9.67 -12.43
CA SER A 47 13.04 10.46 -13.66
C SER A 47 11.58 10.61 -14.09
N ALA A 48 11.10 11.84 -14.23
CA ALA A 48 9.76 12.10 -14.72
C ALA A 48 9.62 11.76 -16.21
N GLU A 49 10.70 11.91 -16.98
CA GLU A 49 10.75 11.61 -18.40
C GLU A 49 10.58 10.11 -18.66
N GLU A 50 11.37 9.27 -18.00
CA GLU A 50 11.25 7.80 -18.06
C GLU A 50 9.86 7.35 -17.63
N TRP A 51 9.34 7.91 -16.53
CA TRP A 51 8.03 7.57 -16.02
C TRP A 51 6.89 7.90 -17.00
N ASN A 52 7.00 9.02 -17.73
CA ASN A 52 6.06 9.40 -18.78
C ASN A 52 6.13 8.47 -20.01
N LEU A 53 7.31 7.90 -20.26
CA LEU A 53 7.53 6.86 -21.27
C LEU A 53 7.13 5.45 -20.79
N ARG A 54 6.49 5.34 -19.62
CA ARG A 54 6.12 4.06 -18.98
C ARG A 54 7.34 3.18 -18.65
N ASP A 55 8.49 3.81 -18.39
CA ASP A 55 9.67 3.16 -17.87
C ASP A 55 9.79 3.42 -16.36
N ALA A 56 9.62 2.36 -15.56
CA ALA A 56 9.78 2.39 -14.10
C ALA A 56 11.09 1.75 -13.63
N SER A 57 12.01 1.39 -14.53
CA SER A 57 13.27 0.72 -14.19
C SER A 57 14.15 1.56 -13.26
N GLY A 58 14.15 2.89 -13.45
CA GLY A 58 14.84 3.85 -12.59
C GLY A 58 14.31 3.94 -11.16
N GLY A 59 13.13 3.39 -10.89
CA GLY A 59 12.50 3.32 -9.57
C GLY A 59 12.08 4.68 -9.01
N CYS A 60 11.89 4.70 -7.69
CA CYS A 60 11.38 5.84 -6.95
C CYS A 60 12.33 6.28 -5.83
N ILE A 61 12.35 7.59 -5.58
CA ILE A 61 13.15 8.25 -4.55
C ILE A 61 12.25 8.97 -3.55
N LYS A 62 12.67 9.16 -2.30
CA LYS A 62 11.90 9.90 -1.30
C LYS A 62 11.63 11.33 -1.79
N LYS A 63 10.41 11.84 -1.57
CA LYS A 63 10.02 13.21 -1.95
C LYS A 63 10.83 14.25 -1.19
N CYS A 64 11.00 14.04 0.13
CA CYS A 64 11.73 14.90 1.03
C CYS A 64 12.95 14.15 1.58
N LYS A 65 14.15 14.51 1.12
CA LYS A 65 15.41 13.88 1.56
C LYS A 65 15.99 14.55 2.82
N GLU A 66 15.59 15.80 3.08
CA GLU A 66 16.15 16.63 4.15
C GLU A 66 15.51 16.40 5.52
N LEU A 67 14.27 15.89 5.56
CA LEU A 67 13.64 15.53 6.84
C LEU A 67 14.19 14.19 7.32
N SER A 68 14.77 14.20 8.53
CA SER A 68 15.06 12.94 9.23
C SER A 68 13.76 12.19 9.49
N MET A 69 13.80 10.88 9.29
CA MET A 69 12.66 9.98 9.49
C MET A 69 12.75 9.34 10.89
N CYS A 70 13.30 10.10 11.83
CA CYS A 70 13.63 9.61 13.16
C CYS A 70 13.41 10.72 14.18
N GLY A 71 12.41 10.55 15.04
CA GLY A 71 12.08 11.46 16.14
C GLY A 71 11.33 12.74 15.73
N ASN A 72 10.92 12.87 14.47
CA ASN A 72 10.32 14.10 13.91
C ASN A 72 8.83 13.96 13.60
N GLY A 73 8.14 12.98 14.20
CA GLY A 73 6.72 12.73 13.95
C GLY A 73 6.48 11.97 12.66
N GLU A 74 7.48 11.22 12.17
CA GLU A 74 7.30 10.21 11.14
C GLU A 74 6.20 9.21 11.50
N GLY A 75 5.62 8.60 10.48
CA GLY A 75 4.61 7.58 10.68
C GLY A 75 4.56 6.62 9.51
N PHE A 76 3.48 5.84 9.46
CA PHE A 76 3.34 4.81 8.43
C PHE A 76 2.07 5.01 7.63
N VAL A 77 2.20 4.75 6.32
CA VAL A 77 1.08 4.69 5.40
C VAL A 77 0.91 3.25 4.94
N ASN A 78 -0.30 2.74 5.12
CA ASN A 78 -0.69 1.42 4.68
C ASN A 78 -0.84 1.35 3.15
N VAL A 79 -0.19 0.36 2.55
CA VAL A 79 -0.41 -0.13 1.19
C VAL A 79 -1.03 -1.52 1.31
N ALA A 80 -2.36 -1.56 1.28
CA ALA A 80 -3.11 -2.79 1.56
C ALA A 80 -2.97 -3.90 0.51
N ASN A 81 -3.21 -5.14 0.92
CA ASN A 81 -3.33 -6.31 0.05
C ASN A 81 -2.13 -6.49 -0.90
N THR A 82 -0.94 -6.54 -0.32
CA THR A 82 0.32 -6.68 -1.05
C THR A 82 0.92 -8.08 -0.90
N LYS A 83 1.65 -8.51 -1.92
CA LYS A 83 2.61 -9.61 -1.84
C LYS A 83 3.72 -9.19 -0.88
N ILE A 84 4.26 -10.13 -0.11
CA ILE A 84 5.49 -9.92 0.65
C ILE A 84 6.60 -9.50 -0.33
N PRO A 85 7.22 -8.32 -0.15
CA PRO A 85 8.34 -7.85 -0.96
C PRO A 85 9.52 -8.81 -0.86
N ASP A 86 10.54 -8.59 -1.69
CA ASP A 86 11.78 -9.34 -1.57
C ASP A 86 12.35 -9.25 -0.14
N THR A 87 12.67 -10.40 0.46
CA THR A 87 13.13 -10.50 1.84
C THR A 87 14.63 -10.77 1.95
N SER A 88 15.40 -10.73 0.85
CA SER A 88 16.84 -11.03 0.88
C SER A 88 17.63 -10.08 1.80
N LYS A 89 17.12 -8.86 1.97
CA LYS A 89 17.67 -7.80 2.83
C LYS A 89 16.71 -7.34 3.93
N ALA A 90 15.68 -8.14 4.21
CA ALA A 90 14.72 -7.86 5.28
C ALA A 90 15.13 -8.58 6.57
N HIS A 91 14.74 -8.02 7.71
CA HIS A 91 14.85 -8.70 9.00
C HIS A 91 13.50 -9.28 9.40
N VAL A 92 13.50 -10.57 9.71
CA VAL A 92 12.33 -11.32 10.16
C VAL A 92 12.41 -11.50 11.67
N TRP A 93 11.43 -10.97 12.37
CA TRP A 93 11.26 -11.12 13.81
C TRP A 93 10.11 -12.08 14.05
N MET A 94 10.45 -13.22 14.66
CA MET A 94 9.44 -14.12 15.18
C MET A 94 8.90 -13.53 16.48
N SER A 95 7.63 -13.76 16.75
CA SER A 95 7.07 -13.57 18.07
C SER A 95 6.80 -12.12 18.54
N LEU A 96 6.79 -11.15 17.64
CA LEU A 96 6.36 -9.78 17.94
C LEU A 96 4.85 -9.62 17.72
N SER A 97 4.17 -8.86 18.57
CA SER A 97 2.82 -8.38 18.28
C SER A 97 2.83 -7.37 17.13
N VAL A 98 1.64 -7.07 16.61
CA VAL A 98 1.48 -6.06 15.54
C VAL A 98 1.98 -4.68 15.98
N HIS A 99 1.76 -4.32 17.25
CA HIS A 99 2.24 -3.05 17.80
C HIS A 99 3.76 -3.04 17.95
N GLU A 100 4.33 -4.10 18.52
CA GLU A 100 5.78 -4.20 18.70
C GLU A 100 6.54 -4.19 17.37
N CYS A 101 5.96 -4.74 16.29
CA CYS A 101 6.57 -4.68 14.96
C CYS A 101 6.74 -3.25 14.44
N LYS A 102 5.73 -2.39 14.70
CA LYS A 102 5.79 -0.97 14.36
C LYS A 102 6.87 -0.26 15.17
N ASP A 103 6.91 -0.50 16.48
CA ASP A 103 7.89 0.13 17.37
C ASP A 103 9.31 -0.32 17.02
N GLU A 104 9.50 -1.59 16.67
CA GLU A 104 10.79 -2.13 16.25
C GLU A 104 11.30 -1.43 14.98
N CYS A 105 10.43 -1.18 14.01
CA CYS A 105 10.79 -0.38 12.84
C CYS A 105 11.13 1.08 13.23
N LEU A 106 10.37 1.71 14.13
CA LEU A 106 10.62 3.09 14.57
C LEU A 106 11.92 3.26 15.37
N ARG A 107 12.37 2.22 16.08
CA ARG A 107 13.63 2.25 16.84
C ARG A 107 14.86 2.44 15.95
N ASN A 108 14.76 2.07 14.69
CA ASN A 108 15.86 2.18 13.74
C ASN A 108 15.50 3.19 12.65
N CYS A 109 16.20 4.33 12.66
CA CYS A 109 15.99 5.44 11.74
C CYS A 109 16.12 5.08 10.25
N SER A 110 16.74 3.96 9.92
CA SER A 110 16.90 3.47 8.55
C SER A 110 15.72 2.59 8.10
N CYS A 111 14.78 2.25 8.99
CA CYS A 111 13.64 1.42 8.62
C CYS A 111 12.78 2.16 7.59
N LEU A 112 12.44 1.49 6.48
CA LEU A 112 11.63 2.05 5.41
C LEU A 112 10.21 1.51 5.41
N ALA A 113 10.01 0.29 5.87
CA ALA A 113 8.69 -0.32 5.94
C ALA A 113 8.67 -1.53 6.88
N TYR A 114 7.47 -1.91 7.30
CA TYR A 114 7.25 -3.19 7.96
C TYR A 114 5.97 -3.88 7.47
N MET A 115 5.90 -5.19 7.71
CA MET A 115 4.71 -6.02 7.60
C MET A 115 4.53 -6.79 8.90
N SER A 116 3.28 -6.98 9.31
CA SER A 116 2.96 -7.82 10.45
C SER A 116 1.74 -8.68 10.13
N GLN A 117 1.86 -9.99 10.35
CA GLN A 117 0.76 -10.94 10.21
C GLN A 117 0.63 -11.79 11.47
N ALA A 118 -0.48 -11.66 12.18
CA ALA A 118 -0.84 -12.55 13.28
C ALA A 118 -1.43 -13.85 12.73
N LYS A 119 -1.02 -15.01 13.26
CA LYS A 119 -1.64 -16.30 12.95
C LYS A 119 -2.27 -16.89 14.21
N GLY A 120 -3.57 -17.17 14.15
CA GLY A 120 -4.29 -18.09 15.06
C GLY A 120 -3.93 -17.99 16.54
N GLY A 121 -4.10 -16.81 17.17
CA GLY A 121 -3.97 -16.64 18.62
C GLY A 121 -2.53 -16.62 19.18
N ALA A 122 -1.51 -16.78 18.33
CA ALA A 122 -0.09 -16.64 18.70
C ALA A 122 0.56 -15.43 18.02
N ARG A 123 1.71 -15.03 18.58
CA ARG A 123 2.50 -13.85 18.18
C ARG A 123 2.70 -13.74 16.67
N ALA A 124 2.70 -12.51 16.15
CA ALA A 124 2.78 -12.24 14.72
C ALA A 124 4.18 -12.46 14.16
N ILE A 125 4.24 -12.81 12.87
CA ILE A 125 5.48 -12.69 12.10
C ILE A 125 5.61 -11.21 11.75
N CYS A 126 6.73 -10.61 12.13
CA CYS A 126 7.08 -9.24 11.80
C CYS A 126 8.24 -9.24 10.81
N ILE A 127 8.12 -8.46 9.74
CA ILE A 127 9.17 -8.29 8.74
C ILE A 127 9.45 -6.79 8.62
N THR A 128 10.72 -6.41 8.69
CA THR A 128 11.18 -5.01 8.60
C THR A 128 12.19 -4.86 7.48
N TRP A 129 12.10 -3.76 6.73
CA TRP A 129 13.01 -3.43 5.63
C TRP A 129 13.79 -2.16 5.97
N TYR A 130 15.11 -2.19 5.76
CA TYR A 130 16.02 -1.06 5.98
C TYR A 130 16.66 -0.55 4.69
N GLU A 131 16.41 -1.24 3.59
CA GLU A 131 16.88 -0.89 2.25
C GLU A 131 15.70 -0.79 1.29
N ASN A 132 15.98 -0.29 0.08
CA ASN A 132 14.99 -0.10 -0.96
C ASN A 132 14.14 -1.36 -1.17
N LEU A 133 12.82 -1.19 -1.14
CA LEU A 133 11.90 -2.29 -1.38
C LEU A 133 11.87 -2.62 -2.86
N ILE A 134 11.95 -3.91 -3.19
CA ILE A 134 11.86 -4.42 -4.57
C ILE A 134 10.78 -5.51 -4.64
N ASP A 135 10.25 -5.73 -5.84
CA ASP A 135 9.19 -6.72 -6.10
C ASP A 135 7.92 -6.54 -5.25
N VAL A 136 7.58 -5.27 -4.95
CA VAL A 136 6.32 -4.96 -4.27
C VAL A 136 5.17 -5.05 -5.28
N ARG A 137 4.13 -5.82 -4.94
CA ARG A 137 2.96 -5.98 -5.79
C ARG A 137 1.68 -5.92 -4.98
N ARG A 138 0.72 -5.12 -5.43
CA ARG A 138 -0.64 -5.07 -4.90
C ARG A 138 -1.55 -6.00 -5.69
N TYR A 139 -2.24 -6.90 -5.00
CA TYR A 139 -3.24 -7.78 -5.60
C TYR A 139 -4.48 -7.00 -6.04
N MET A 140 -5.26 -7.59 -6.94
CA MET A 140 -6.51 -6.96 -7.39
C MET A 140 -7.49 -6.86 -6.23
N ARG A 141 -8.31 -5.79 -6.22
CA ARG A 141 -9.35 -5.54 -5.22
C ARG A 141 -10.38 -6.66 -5.12
N ARG A 142 -10.59 -7.43 -6.19
CA ARG A 142 -11.50 -8.58 -6.21
C ARG A 142 -10.99 -9.78 -5.39
N PHE A 143 -9.72 -9.75 -4.97
CA PHE A 143 -9.08 -10.77 -4.14
C PHE A 143 -8.51 -10.14 -2.86
N PRO A 144 -9.37 -9.67 -1.94
CA PRO A 144 -8.95 -8.87 -0.78
C PRO A 144 -8.11 -9.64 0.25
N ASP A 145 -8.26 -10.97 0.34
CA ASP A 145 -7.66 -11.79 1.40
C ASP A 145 -6.39 -12.56 0.97
N GLU A 146 -5.86 -12.26 -0.23
CA GLU A 146 -4.67 -12.94 -0.75
C GLU A 146 -3.34 -12.29 -0.34
N GLY A 147 -3.39 -11.05 0.14
CA GLY A 147 -2.21 -10.26 0.50
C GLY A 147 -2.14 -9.89 1.96
N ILE A 148 -1.01 -9.29 2.31
CA ILE A 148 -0.73 -8.71 3.62
C ILE A 148 -0.49 -7.21 3.41
N ASP A 149 -0.86 -6.41 4.40
CA ASP A 149 -0.67 -4.97 4.34
C ASP A 149 0.79 -4.59 4.61
N LEU A 150 1.36 -3.80 3.70
CA LEU A 150 2.67 -3.17 3.86
C LEU A 150 2.51 -1.79 4.49
N TYR A 151 3.26 -1.52 5.55
CA TYR A 151 3.27 -0.22 6.21
C TYR A 151 4.56 0.52 5.85
N VAL A 152 4.47 1.53 4.99
CA VAL A 152 5.62 2.30 4.49
C VAL A 152 5.84 3.51 5.37
N GLN A 153 7.06 3.72 5.84
CA GLN A 153 7.44 4.87 6.64
C GLN A 153 7.44 6.14 5.77
N VAL A 154 6.84 7.21 6.27
CA VAL A 154 6.79 8.54 5.63
C VAL A 154 7.10 9.64 6.63
N ASP A 155 7.56 10.79 6.14
CA ASP A 155 7.75 11.97 6.98
C ASP A 155 6.43 12.55 7.50
N ALA A 156 6.56 13.42 8.52
CA ALA A 156 5.45 14.11 9.14
C ALA A 156 4.64 14.98 8.16
N ILE A 157 5.27 15.52 7.10
CA ILE A 157 4.59 16.40 6.12
C ILE A 157 3.64 15.57 5.26
N GLU A 158 4.12 14.48 4.66
CA GLU A 158 3.31 13.54 3.88
C GLU A 158 2.20 12.93 4.76
N LEU A 159 2.50 12.63 6.03
CA LEU A 159 1.51 12.13 6.98
C LEU A 159 0.40 13.16 7.25
N ALA A 160 0.77 14.41 7.54
CA ALA A 160 -0.17 15.50 7.80
C ALA A 160 -1.02 15.82 6.57
N GLN A 161 -0.42 15.90 5.38
CA GLN A 161 -1.14 16.11 4.12
C GLN A 161 -2.19 15.04 3.86
N ARG A 162 -1.85 13.77 4.13
CA ARG A 162 -2.80 12.65 4.01
C ARG A 162 -3.94 12.75 5.01
N MET A 163 -3.65 13.11 6.27
CA MET A 163 -4.69 13.33 7.28
C MET A 163 -5.65 14.45 6.88
N GLN A 164 -5.11 15.58 6.40
CA GLN A 164 -5.90 16.70 5.91
C GLN A 164 -6.78 16.28 4.72
N SER A 165 -6.20 15.61 3.72
CA SER A 165 -6.94 15.10 2.55
C SER A 165 -8.09 14.16 2.95
N LYS A 166 -7.86 13.23 3.89
CA LYS A 166 -8.91 12.36 4.44
C LYS A 166 -10.03 13.15 5.11
N ARG A 167 -9.68 14.14 5.95
CA ARG A 167 -10.65 15.01 6.63
C ARG A 167 -11.50 15.80 5.63
N LEU A 168 -10.89 16.34 4.58
CA LEU A 168 -11.62 17.03 3.51
C LEU A 168 -12.57 16.09 2.76
N LYS A 169 -12.13 14.87 2.42
CA LYS A 169 -13.00 13.87 1.78
C LYS A 169 -14.19 13.50 2.65
N GLN A 170 -13.96 13.27 3.95
CA GLN A 170 -15.05 12.97 4.90
C GLN A 170 -16.06 14.11 5.01
N LYS A 171 -15.58 15.37 5.09
CA LYS A 171 -16.47 16.55 5.07
C LYS A 171 -17.30 16.62 3.79
N LYS A 172 -16.68 16.41 2.62
CA LYS A 172 -17.38 16.42 1.33
C LYS A 172 -18.46 15.32 1.25
N VAL A 173 -18.13 14.10 1.69
CA VAL A 173 -19.10 12.99 1.74
C VAL A 173 -20.27 13.32 2.67
N ALA A 174 -20.00 13.87 3.87
CA ALA A 174 -21.06 14.27 4.79
C ALA A 174 -22.00 15.33 4.19
N VAL A 175 -21.46 16.33 3.48
CA VAL A 175 -22.27 17.36 2.79
C VAL A 175 -23.13 16.75 1.68
N VAL A 176 -22.59 15.83 0.87
CA VAL A 176 -23.36 15.18 -0.20
C VAL A 176 -24.47 14.31 0.38
N VAL A 177 -24.16 13.50 1.40
CA VAL A 177 -25.14 12.61 2.04
C VAL A 177 -26.27 13.43 2.69
N THR A 178 -25.93 14.48 3.44
CA THR A 178 -26.94 15.35 4.07
C THR A 178 -27.83 16.05 3.04
N SER A 179 -27.25 16.55 1.95
CA SER A 179 -28.01 17.16 0.84
C SER A 179 -28.98 16.16 0.20
N VAL A 180 -28.52 14.95 -0.16
CA VAL A 180 -29.35 13.91 -0.79
C VAL A 180 -30.48 13.44 0.13
N VAL A 181 -30.22 13.29 1.44
CA VAL A 181 -31.25 12.92 2.41
C VAL A 181 -32.32 14.00 2.51
N LEU A 182 -31.91 15.28 2.59
CA LEU A 182 -32.86 16.40 2.67
C LEU A 182 -33.72 16.53 1.41
N THR A 183 -33.15 16.41 0.22
CA THR A 183 -33.91 16.48 -1.04
C THR A 183 -34.85 15.30 -1.20
N SER A 184 -34.43 14.09 -0.80
CA SER A 184 -35.28 12.90 -0.86
C SER A 184 -36.46 13.00 0.09
N LEU A 185 -36.25 13.50 1.31
CA LEU A 185 -37.34 13.74 2.28
C LEU A 185 -38.34 14.78 1.76
N LEU A 186 -37.85 15.89 1.17
CA LEU A 186 -38.72 16.91 0.57
C LEU A 186 -39.54 16.34 -0.59
N PHE A 187 -38.95 15.52 -1.46
CA PHE A 187 -39.67 14.89 -2.57
C PHE A 187 -40.77 13.94 -2.08
N ILE A 188 -40.51 13.13 -1.05
CA ILE A 188 -41.51 12.23 -0.44
C ILE A 188 -42.69 13.04 0.13
N ILE A 189 -42.41 14.17 0.78
CA ILE A 189 -43.45 15.06 1.32
C ILE A 189 -44.30 15.65 0.19
N LEU A 190 -43.70 16.06 -0.93
CA LEU A 190 -44.40 16.69 -2.06
C LEU A 190 -45.25 15.71 -2.89
N VAL A 191 -44.85 14.44 -3.00
CA VAL A 191 -45.59 13.42 -3.79
C VAL A 191 -46.62 12.67 -2.93
N GLY A 192 -46.42 12.62 -1.61
CA GLY A 192 -47.34 11.97 -0.68
C GLY A 192 -48.57 12.80 -0.29
N TRP A 193 -48.72 14.02 -0.83
CA TRP A 193 -49.84 14.94 -0.60
C TRP A 193 -50.75 15.06 -1.82
#